data_AF-A0A916YL55-F1
#
_entry.id   AF-A0A916YL55-F1
#
_cell.length_a   1.000
_cell.length_b   1.000
_cell.length_c   1.000
_cell.angle_alpha   90.00
_cell.angle_beta   90.00
_cell.angle_gamma   90.00
#
_symmetry.space_group_name_H-M   'P 1'
#
loop_
_entity.id
_entity.type
_entity.pdbx_description
1 polymer ?
#
loop_
_entity_poly.entity_id
_entity_poly.type
_entity_poly.pdbx_seq_one_letter_code
_entity_poly.pdbx_strand_id
1 'polypeptide(L)'
;MRQSRRFVDLLEANLFGVTVGWLGIVGILTAIRIADPAAPINALSDAWAMMTGYAIIAVAPVLGYLVGVGAARALGREFRVRHRIAILGNWQAVDRETARLRPEFGPYGFLASLVFGLLLNVAIRTFEFYTAVPAMSANAPLWAQTMFGVMAVDLVVTSFFYMTSLALALRLNPLFPRMLFLAWAVDLYMQIFLARRLAMAGGVPDMLNEPIRDLLDGNITKVLIGTVIWLPYLLLSRRVNVTYRLRVPAPREG
;
A
#
# COMPACT_ATOMS: atom_id res chain seq x y z
N MET A 1 -6.06 8.52 23.12
CA MET A 1 -4.59 8.42 22.92
C MET A 1 -3.98 7.11 23.42
N ARG A 2 -4.34 6.58 24.61
CA ARG A 2 -3.78 5.30 25.10
C ARG A 2 -4.06 4.10 24.17
N GLN A 3 -5.27 4.01 23.62
CA GLN A 3 -5.66 2.93 22.68
C GLN A 3 -4.86 2.96 21.36
N SER A 4 -4.70 4.13 20.73
CA SER A 4 -3.96 4.24 19.47
C SER A 4 -2.46 3.97 19.62
N ARG A 5 -1.89 4.29 20.79
CA ARG A 5 -0.51 3.91 21.12
C ARG A 5 -0.35 2.40 21.27
N ARG A 6 -1.22 1.76 22.04
CA ARG A 6 -1.25 0.29 22.17
C ARG A 6 -1.38 -0.40 20.82
N PHE A 7 -2.22 0.10 19.92
CA PHE A 7 -2.38 -0.47 18.58
C PHE A 7 -1.06 -0.47 17.79
N VAL A 8 -0.38 0.68 17.70
CA VAL A 8 0.91 0.79 16.99
C VAL A 8 1.96 -0.10 17.63
N ASP A 9 2.07 -0.06 18.96
CA ASP A 9 3.08 -0.85 19.69
C ASP A 9 2.83 -2.36 19.52
N LEU A 10 1.55 -2.79 19.58
CA LEU A 10 1.17 -4.18 19.32
C LEU A 10 1.41 -4.59 17.88
N LEU A 11 1.12 -3.71 16.92
CA LEU A 11 1.38 -3.97 15.51
C LEU A 11 2.88 -4.16 15.29
N GLU A 12 3.71 -3.24 15.78
CA GLU A 12 5.16 -3.32 15.67
C GLU A 12 5.73 -4.59 16.33
N ALA A 13 5.23 -4.95 17.51
CA ALA A 13 5.67 -6.15 18.23
C ALA A 13 5.22 -7.46 17.57
N ASN A 14 4.06 -7.48 16.92
CA ASN A 14 3.47 -8.70 16.35
C ASN A 14 3.57 -8.78 14.82
N LEU A 15 4.43 -7.98 14.18
CA LEU A 15 4.58 -7.98 12.72
C LEU A 15 4.91 -9.35 12.12
N PHE A 16 5.66 -10.18 12.85
CA PHE A 16 5.89 -11.57 12.44
C PHE A 16 4.56 -12.35 12.41
N GLY A 17 3.75 -12.25 13.46
CA GLY A 17 2.43 -12.88 13.51
C GLY A 17 1.49 -12.36 12.42
N VAL A 18 1.52 -11.06 12.13
CA VAL A 18 0.76 -10.46 11.01
C VAL A 18 1.22 -11.03 9.67
N THR A 19 2.53 -11.23 9.48
CA THR A 19 3.10 -11.80 8.25
C THR A 19 2.71 -13.27 8.09
N VAL A 20 2.80 -14.08 9.15
CA VAL A 20 2.39 -15.48 9.12
C VAL A 20 0.88 -15.60 8.88
N GLY A 21 0.07 -14.78 9.57
CA GLY A 21 -1.37 -14.72 9.35
C GLY A 21 -1.72 -14.31 7.92
N TRP A 22 -0.99 -13.34 7.36
CA TRP A 22 -1.12 -12.92 5.97
C TRP A 22 -0.86 -14.07 5.00
N LEU A 23 0.29 -14.75 5.13
CA LEU A 23 0.64 -15.88 4.26
C LEU A 23 -0.35 -17.04 4.41
N GLY A 24 -0.86 -17.28 5.63
CA GLY A 24 -1.91 -18.27 5.87
C GLY A 24 -3.21 -17.93 5.15
N ILE A 25 -3.70 -16.69 5.27
CA ILE A 25 -4.93 -16.22 4.62
C ILE A 25 -4.78 -16.27 3.09
N VAL A 26 -3.70 -15.70 2.54
CA VAL A 26 -3.47 -15.71 1.10
C VAL A 26 -3.30 -17.14 0.60
N GLY A 27 -2.58 -18.00 1.32
CA GLY A 27 -2.43 -19.41 0.98
C GLY A 27 -3.76 -20.15 0.90
N ILE A 28 -4.67 -19.92 1.86
CA ILE A 28 -6.04 -20.48 1.82
C ILE A 28 -6.80 -19.96 0.59
N LEU A 29 -6.78 -18.64 0.34
CA LEU A 29 -7.47 -18.05 -0.82
C LEU A 29 -6.92 -18.59 -2.15
N THR A 30 -5.59 -18.73 -2.25
CA THR A 30 -4.93 -19.35 -3.41
C THR A 30 -5.37 -20.80 -3.57
N ALA A 31 -5.39 -21.60 -2.50
CA ALA A 31 -5.80 -23.00 -2.56
C ALA A 31 -7.25 -23.15 -3.03
N ILE A 32 -8.17 -22.32 -2.51
CA ILE A 32 -9.58 -22.29 -2.94
C ILE A 32 -9.66 -21.95 -4.44
N ARG A 33 -8.90 -20.96 -4.92
CA ARG A 33 -8.92 -20.56 -6.33
C ARG A 33 -8.30 -21.58 -7.28
N ILE A 34 -7.30 -22.33 -6.82
CA ILE A 34 -6.68 -23.40 -7.63
C ILE A 34 -7.57 -24.65 -7.65
N ALA A 35 -8.36 -24.91 -6.60
CA ALA A 35 -9.25 -26.05 -6.53
C ALA A 35 -10.44 -25.96 -7.52
N ASP A 36 -10.87 -24.75 -7.87
CA ASP A 36 -11.95 -24.49 -8.81
C ASP A 36 -11.50 -23.48 -9.90
N PRO A 37 -10.62 -23.90 -10.83
CA PRO A 37 -10.10 -23.02 -11.85
C PRO A 37 -11.14 -22.78 -12.95
N ALA A 38 -11.32 -21.53 -13.35
CA ALA A 38 -12.32 -21.17 -14.37
C ALA A 38 -11.98 -21.69 -15.77
N ALA A 39 -10.70 -22.02 -16.01
CA ALA A 39 -10.23 -22.67 -17.22
C ALA A 39 -9.55 -24.00 -16.86
N PRO A 40 -9.79 -25.08 -17.63
CA PRO A 40 -9.21 -26.39 -17.34
C PRO A 40 -7.68 -26.32 -17.36
N ILE A 41 -7.09 -27.01 -16.38
CA ILE A 41 -5.65 -27.20 -16.24
C ILE A 41 -5.35 -28.61 -16.77
N ASN A 42 -4.84 -28.70 -17.99
CA ASN A 42 -4.56 -29.98 -18.64
C ASN A 42 -3.14 -30.47 -18.32
N ALA A 43 -2.22 -29.53 -18.06
CA ALA A 43 -0.85 -29.82 -17.65
C ALA A 43 -0.37 -28.87 -16.54
N LEU A 44 0.63 -29.32 -15.77
CA LEU A 44 1.26 -28.49 -14.71
C LEU A 44 1.89 -27.21 -15.28
N SER A 45 2.38 -27.26 -16.53
CA SER A 45 2.87 -26.10 -17.26
C SER A 45 1.83 -25.00 -17.42
N ASP A 46 0.55 -25.38 -17.57
CA ASP A 46 -0.54 -24.43 -17.80
C ASP A 46 -0.89 -23.65 -16.52
N ALA A 47 -0.58 -24.24 -15.36
CA ALA A 47 -0.79 -23.65 -14.04
C ALA A 47 0.40 -22.79 -13.58
N TRP A 48 1.58 -22.95 -14.19
CA TRP A 48 2.81 -22.32 -13.70
C TRP A 48 2.72 -20.79 -13.64
N ALA A 49 2.21 -20.16 -14.69
CA ALA A 49 2.06 -18.70 -14.74
C ALA A 49 1.11 -18.18 -13.64
N MET A 50 0.00 -18.88 -13.42
CA MET A 50 -0.98 -18.55 -12.38
C MET A 50 -0.40 -18.75 -10.98
N MET A 51 0.25 -19.89 -10.71
CA MET A 51 0.89 -20.18 -9.43
C MET A 51 1.98 -19.17 -9.10
N THR A 52 2.79 -18.79 -10.10
CA THR A 52 3.81 -17.75 -9.95
C THR A 52 3.17 -16.41 -9.62
N GLY A 53 2.08 -16.04 -10.29
CA GLY A 53 1.33 -14.81 -9.99
C GLY A 53 0.84 -14.77 -8.54
N TYR A 54 0.20 -15.84 -8.05
CA TYR A 54 -0.27 -15.92 -6.67
C TYR A 54 0.88 -15.92 -5.64
N ALA A 55 1.98 -16.61 -5.93
CA ALA A 55 3.16 -16.61 -5.08
C ALA A 55 3.76 -15.20 -4.93
N ILE A 56 3.85 -14.45 -6.03
CA ILE A 56 4.33 -13.06 -6.01
C ILE A 56 3.35 -12.17 -5.23
N ILE A 57 2.03 -12.33 -5.42
CA ILE A 57 1.01 -11.60 -4.65
C ILE A 57 1.18 -11.83 -3.14
N ALA A 58 1.41 -13.07 -2.72
CA ALA A 58 1.59 -13.41 -1.31
C ALA A 58 2.84 -12.74 -0.71
N VAL A 59 3.95 -12.73 -1.46
CA VAL A 59 5.27 -12.31 -0.98
C VAL A 59 5.51 -10.80 -1.13
N ALA A 60 4.88 -10.13 -2.10
CA ALA A 60 5.04 -8.71 -2.38
C ALA A 60 4.89 -7.76 -1.17
N PRO A 61 3.82 -7.85 -0.35
CA PRO A 61 3.70 -7.00 0.85
C PRO A 61 4.80 -7.27 1.88
N VAL A 62 5.26 -8.51 2.00
CA VAL A 62 6.36 -8.89 2.91
C VAL A 62 7.66 -8.25 2.45
N LEU A 63 7.97 -8.33 1.15
CA LEU A 63 9.14 -7.69 0.57
C LEU A 63 9.08 -6.16 0.73
N GLY A 64 7.92 -5.55 0.48
CA GLY A 64 7.72 -4.11 0.68
C GLY A 64 8.01 -3.69 2.12
N TYR A 65 7.50 -4.45 3.09
CA TYR A 65 7.81 -4.23 4.50
C TYR A 65 9.33 -4.33 4.77
N LEU A 66 9.98 -5.41 4.33
CA LEU A 66 11.41 -5.63 4.54
C LEU A 66 12.27 -4.54 3.90
N VAL A 67 11.92 -4.09 2.70
CA VAL A 67 12.58 -2.96 2.01
C VAL A 67 12.43 -1.69 2.82
N GLY A 68 11.22 -1.38 3.33
CA GLY A 68 11.01 -0.21 4.16
C GLY A 68 11.80 -0.24 5.48
N VAL A 69 11.92 -1.42 6.10
CA VAL A 69 12.79 -1.64 7.27
C VAL A 69 14.26 -1.42 6.91
N GLY A 70 14.72 -2.02 5.82
CA GLY A 70 16.09 -1.90 5.33
C GLY A 70 16.46 -0.46 5.03
N ALA A 71 15.61 0.26 4.27
CA ALA A 71 15.76 1.66 3.96
C ALA A 71 15.83 2.53 5.22
N ALA A 72 14.95 2.26 6.20
CA ALA A 72 14.95 2.99 7.46
C ALA A 72 16.23 2.78 8.29
N ARG A 73 16.83 1.59 8.22
CA ARG A 73 18.12 1.29 8.86
C ARG A 73 19.29 1.94 8.11
N ALA A 74 19.33 1.78 6.79
CA ALA A 74 20.43 2.23 5.93
C ALA A 74 20.61 3.74 5.93
N LEU A 75 19.51 4.50 5.90
CA LEU A 75 19.56 5.96 5.92
C LEU A 75 20.00 6.52 7.28
N GLY A 76 19.95 5.70 8.34
CA GLY A 76 20.36 6.10 9.66
C GLY A 76 19.37 7.04 10.36
N ARG A 77 19.62 7.28 11.65
CA ARG A 77 18.70 8.03 12.53
C ARG A 77 18.74 9.54 12.32
N GLU A 78 19.76 10.04 11.62
CA GLU A 78 20.02 11.46 11.37
C GLU A 78 19.60 11.91 9.97
N PHE A 79 19.07 11.00 9.15
CA PHE A 79 18.67 11.33 7.79
C PHE A 79 17.69 12.50 7.79
N ARG A 80 18.10 13.60 7.17
CA ARG A 80 17.27 14.77 6.92
C ARG A 80 17.08 14.92 5.43
N VAL A 81 15.83 15.07 5.06
CA VAL A 81 15.47 15.23 3.67
C VAL A 81 15.80 16.65 3.21
N ARG A 82 16.78 16.77 2.32
CA ARG A 82 17.34 18.07 1.86
C ARG A 82 16.32 18.96 1.16
N HIS A 83 15.39 18.37 0.41
CA HIS A 83 14.35 19.13 -0.30
C HIS A 83 13.15 19.41 0.61
N ARG A 84 12.71 20.67 0.67
CA ARG A 84 11.65 21.12 1.59
C ARG A 84 10.34 21.25 0.81
N ILE A 85 9.39 20.34 1.06
CA ILE A 85 8.05 20.39 0.42
C ILE A 85 7.04 21.16 1.29
N ALA A 86 7.36 21.41 2.56
CA ALA A 86 6.51 22.23 3.42
C ALA A 86 6.70 23.72 3.08
N ILE A 87 5.80 24.23 2.23
CA ILE A 87 5.73 25.63 1.79
C ILE A 87 4.96 26.49 2.82
N LEU A 88 4.03 25.90 3.59
CA LEU A 88 3.17 26.63 4.52
C LEU A 88 3.64 26.53 5.97
N GLY A 89 3.76 27.71 6.62
CA GLY A 89 3.99 27.88 8.05
C GLY A 89 5.44 28.24 8.40
N ASN A 90 5.62 28.97 9.52
CA ASN A 90 6.93 29.28 10.07
C ASN A 90 7.39 28.11 10.95
N TRP A 91 8.32 27.29 10.45
CA TRP A 91 8.77 26.07 11.10
C TRP A 91 10.27 26.12 11.42
N GLN A 92 10.62 25.80 12.66
CA GLN A 92 12.00 25.66 13.11
C GLN A 92 12.39 24.19 13.14
N ALA A 93 13.57 23.86 12.59
CA ALA A 93 14.13 22.52 12.70
C ALA A 93 14.61 22.27 14.14
N VAL A 94 14.31 21.08 14.66
CA VAL A 94 14.74 20.63 15.99
C VAL A 94 15.53 19.34 15.90
N ASP A 95 16.32 19.07 16.92
CA ASP A 95 16.92 17.77 17.14
C ASP A 95 15.86 16.74 17.57
N ARG A 96 16.24 15.47 17.56
CA ARG A 96 15.32 14.36 17.81
C ARG A 96 14.93 14.25 19.29
N GLU A 97 15.79 14.68 20.21
CA GLU A 97 15.51 14.62 21.63
C GLU A 97 14.47 15.67 22.01
N THR A 98 14.65 16.90 21.55
CA THR A 98 13.63 17.96 21.69
C THR A 98 12.31 17.57 21.04
N ALA A 99 12.34 16.93 19.87
CA ALA A 99 11.11 16.44 19.23
C ALA A 99 10.40 15.39 20.08
N ARG A 100 11.12 14.45 20.69
CA ARG A 100 10.56 13.37 21.55
C ARG A 100 9.90 13.88 22.83
N LEU A 101 10.37 15.01 23.35
CA LEU A 101 9.77 15.65 24.53
C LEU A 101 8.39 16.24 24.25
N ARG A 102 8.01 16.41 22.97
CA ARG A 102 6.69 16.95 22.60
C ARG A 102 5.62 15.87 22.70
N PRO A 103 4.41 16.21 23.22
CA PRO A 103 3.28 15.26 23.30
C PRO A 103 2.75 14.82 21.91
N GLU A 104 3.13 15.55 20.87
CA GLU A 104 2.76 15.31 19.48
C GLU A 104 3.68 14.30 18.79
N PHE A 105 4.77 13.86 19.41
CA PHE A 105 5.72 12.94 18.80
C PHE A 105 5.17 11.51 18.72
N GLY A 106 5.34 10.88 17.55
CA GLY A 106 5.02 9.48 17.30
C GLY A 106 3.75 9.24 16.48
N PRO A 107 3.57 8.02 15.97
CA PRO A 107 2.58 7.70 14.93
C PRO A 107 1.20 7.39 15.53
N TYR A 108 0.77 8.21 16.49
CA TYR A 108 -0.44 7.99 17.28
C TYR A 108 -1.58 8.94 16.89
N GLY A 109 -2.76 8.71 17.48
CA GLY A 109 -3.95 9.52 17.21
C GLY A 109 -4.45 9.29 15.79
N PHE A 110 -4.74 10.37 15.04
CA PHE A 110 -5.20 10.29 13.66
C PHE A 110 -4.18 9.64 12.71
N LEU A 111 -2.88 9.70 13.04
CA LEU A 111 -1.86 9.01 12.26
C LEU A 111 -1.93 7.48 12.43
N ALA A 112 -2.45 6.98 13.56
CA ALA A 112 -2.64 5.55 13.77
C ALA A 112 -3.74 4.98 12.87
N SER A 113 -4.80 5.74 12.60
CA SER A 113 -5.82 5.31 11.63
C SER A 113 -5.31 5.32 10.20
N LEU A 114 -4.34 6.19 9.85
CA LEU A 114 -3.62 6.07 8.56
C LEU A 114 -2.80 4.79 8.50
N VAL A 115 -2.01 4.50 9.53
CA VAL A 115 -1.22 3.25 9.62
C VAL A 115 -2.11 2.01 9.49
N PHE A 116 -3.23 1.99 10.20
CA PHE A 116 -4.24 0.94 10.06
C PHE A 116 -4.84 0.90 8.66
N GLY A 117 -5.17 2.07 8.09
CA GLY A 117 -5.71 2.19 6.74
C GLY A 117 -4.77 1.65 5.65
N LEU A 118 -3.45 1.81 5.81
CA LEU A 118 -2.47 1.22 4.89
C LEU A 118 -2.53 -0.31 4.91
N LEU A 119 -2.60 -0.92 6.11
CA LEU A 119 -2.72 -2.36 6.25
C LEU A 119 -4.05 -2.88 5.69
N LEU A 120 -5.14 -2.17 6.00
CA LEU A 120 -6.47 -2.52 5.53
C LEU A 120 -6.60 -2.39 4.01
N ASN A 121 -5.93 -1.41 3.39
CA ASN A 121 -5.92 -1.25 1.94
C ASN A 121 -5.35 -2.50 1.24
N VAL A 122 -4.21 -3.01 1.73
CA VAL A 122 -3.59 -4.24 1.21
C VAL A 122 -4.51 -5.45 1.35
N ALA A 123 -5.15 -5.60 2.52
CA ALA A 123 -6.06 -6.70 2.79
C ALA A 123 -7.32 -6.66 1.92
N ILE A 124 -8.01 -5.51 1.87
CA ILE A 124 -9.23 -5.34 1.08
C ILE A 124 -8.93 -5.53 -0.40
N ARG A 125 -7.87 -4.89 -0.93
CA ARG A 125 -7.54 -5.02 -2.36
C ARG A 125 -7.21 -6.45 -2.75
N THR A 126 -6.51 -7.18 -1.87
CA THR A 126 -6.22 -8.60 -2.10
C THR A 126 -7.51 -9.42 -2.11
N PHE A 127 -8.40 -9.20 -1.15
CA PHE A 127 -9.70 -9.86 -1.14
C PHE A 127 -10.49 -9.56 -2.41
N GLU A 128 -10.55 -8.30 -2.85
CA GLU A 128 -11.22 -7.89 -4.09
C GLU A 128 -10.64 -8.56 -5.32
N PHE A 129 -9.31 -8.68 -5.42
CA PHE A 129 -8.68 -9.46 -6.48
C PHE A 129 -9.12 -10.93 -6.44
N TYR A 130 -9.05 -11.54 -5.26
CA TYR A 130 -9.45 -12.93 -5.05
C TYR A 130 -10.94 -13.17 -5.20
N THR A 131 -11.82 -12.16 -5.20
CA THR A 131 -13.26 -12.33 -5.47
C THR A 131 -13.61 -12.00 -6.91
N ALA A 132 -13.02 -10.94 -7.48
CA ALA A 132 -13.37 -10.42 -8.80
C ALA A 132 -12.62 -11.09 -9.95
N VAL A 133 -11.38 -11.56 -9.73
CA VAL A 133 -10.54 -12.12 -10.80
C VAL A 133 -10.53 -13.64 -10.71
N PRO A 134 -11.05 -14.36 -11.73
CA PRO A 134 -11.00 -15.81 -11.76
C PRO A 134 -9.56 -16.32 -11.92
N ALA A 135 -9.33 -17.55 -11.47
CA ALA A 135 -8.11 -18.29 -11.76
C ALA A 135 -8.06 -18.63 -13.26
N MET A 136 -7.12 -18.02 -14.00
CA MET A 136 -6.97 -18.19 -15.43
C MET A 136 -5.76 -19.08 -15.74
N SER A 137 -5.98 -20.18 -16.48
CA SER A 137 -4.91 -21.00 -17.04
C SER A 137 -4.45 -20.47 -18.41
N ALA A 138 -3.38 -21.05 -18.95
CA ALA A 138 -2.87 -20.74 -20.30
C ALA A 138 -3.90 -20.94 -21.42
N ASN A 139 -5.00 -21.68 -21.15
CA ASN A 139 -6.05 -21.98 -22.12
C ASN A 139 -7.17 -20.90 -22.15
N ALA A 140 -7.12 -19.90 -21.28
CA ALA A 140 -8.14 -18.84 -21.22
C ALA A 140 -8.03 -17.89 -22.44
N PRO A 141 -9.11 -17.17 -22.81
CA PRO A 141 -9.05 -16.12 -23.82
C PRO A 141 -8.00 -15.05 -23.51
N LEU A 142 -7.42 -14.44 -24.55
CA LEU A 142 -6.34 -13.45 -24.38
C LEU A 142 -6.73 -12.27 -23.47
N TRP A 143 -7.97 -11.78 -23.57
CA TRP A 143 -8.47 -10.70 -22.71
C TRP A 143 -8.47 -11.09 -21.22
N ALA A 144 -8.80 -12.35 -20.92
CA ALA A 144 -8.87 -12.88 -19.56
C ALA A 144 -7.48 -13.06 -18.95
N GLN A 145 -6.53 -13.59 -19.73
CA GLN A 145 -5.13 -13.68 -19.33
C GLN A 145 -4.53 -12.29 -19.10
N THR A 146 -4.83 -11.33 -19.97
CA THR A 146 -4.39 -9.94 -19.85
C THR A 146 -4.97 -9.29 -18.59
N MET A 147 -6.27 -9.48 -18.34
CA MET A 147 -6.93 -8.96 -17.13
C MET A 147 -6.28 -9.52 -15.86
N PHE A 148 -6.10 -10.84 -15.78
CA PHE A 148 -5.43 -11.49 -14.65
C PHE A 148 -4.02 -10.92 -14.44
N GLY A 149 -3.21 -10.88 -15.50
CA GLY A 149 -1.83 -10.42 -15.41
C GLY A 149 -1.72 -8.95 -14.96
N VAL A 150 -2.52 -8.06 -15.56
CA VAL A 150 -2.44 -6.62 -15.22
C VAL A 150 -3.00 -6.33 -13.84
N MET A 151 -4.10 -6.98 -13.44
CA MET A 151 -4.65 -6.88 -12.08
C MET A 151 -3.68 -7.44 -11.03
N ALA A 152 -3.01 -8.56 -11.32
CA ALA A 152 -2.01 -9.13 -10.43
C ALA A 152 -0.81 -8.19 -10.24
N VAL A 153 -0.33 -7.58 -11.34
CA VAL A 153 0.75 -6.57 -11.27
C VAL A 153 0.31 -5.35 -10.46
N ASP A 154 -0.91 -4.82 -10.67
CA ASP A 154 -1.45 -3.73 -9.85
C ASP A 154 -1.43 -4.10 -8.36
N LEU A 155 -1.98 -5.26 -8.01
CA LEU A 155 -2.03 -5.71 -6.62
C LEU A 155 -0.64 -5.88 -6.01
N VAL A 156 0.29 -6.50 -6.73
CA VAL A 156 1.67 -6.71 -6.29
C VAL A 156 2.38 -5.39 -6.04
N VAL A 157 2.33 -4.48 -7.01
CA VAL A 157 3.01 -3.18 -6.96
C VAL A 157 2.43 -2.35 -5.82
N THR A 158 1.10 -2.18 -5.78
CA THR A 158 0.46 -1.37 -4.74
C THR A 158 0.67 -1.95 -3.35
N SER A 159 0.51 -3.26 -3.15
CA SER A 159 0.77 -3.91 -1.86
C SER A 159 2.21 -3.71 -1.39
N PHE A 160 3.17 -3.80 -2.30
CA PHE A 160 4.58 -3.53 -2.01
C PHE A 160 4.79 -2.07 -1.54
N PHE A 161 4.27 -1.09 -2.29
CA PHE A 161 4.45 0.34 -1.95
C PHE A 161 3.72 0.76 -0.67
N TYR A 162 2.51 0.24 -0.43
CA TYR A 162 1.77 0.49 0.80
C TYR A 162 2.46 -0.12 2.02
N MET A 163 2.97 -1.35 1.93
CA MET A 163 3.71 -1.97 3.04
C MET A 163 5.08 -1.33 3.29
N THR A 164 5.73 -0.84 2.23
CA THR A 164 6.96 -0.03 2.39
C THR A 164 6.65 1.26 3.15
N SER A 165 5.55 1.93 2.80
CA SER A 165 5.08 3.14 3.48
C SER A 165 4.74 2.85 4.94
N LEU A 166 4.04 1.74 5.22
CA LEU A 166 3.73 1.29 6.57
C LEU A 166 5.01 1.08 7.41
N ALA A 167 6.01 0.39 6.86
CA ALA A 167 7.27 0.15 7.55
C ALA A 167 8.01 1.46 7.87
N LEU A 168 8.04 2.41 6.93
CA LEU A 168 8.64 3.74 7.15
C LEU A 168 7.86 4.54 8.19
N ALA A 169 6.52 4.43 8.23
CA ALA A 169 5.67 5.08 9.21
C ALA A 169 5.98 4.58 10.63
N LEU A 170 5.97 3.25 10.82
CA LEU A 170 6.25 2.63 12.12
C LEU A 170 7.66 2.97 12.63
N ARG A 171 8.64 3.06 11.73
CA ARG A 171 10.03 3.40 12.09
C ARG A 171 10.30 4.91 12.21
N LEU A 172 9.27 5.75 12.11
CA LEU A 172 9.37 7.21 12.21
C LEU A 172 10.35 7.80 11.19
N ASN A 173 10.42 7.20 10.00
CA ASN A 173 11.36 7.61 8.98
C ASN A 173 10.81 8.81 8.17
N PRO A 174 11.61 9.86 7.94
CA PRO A 174 11.16 11.07 7.23
C PRO A 174 10.70 10.84 5.79
N LEU A 175 11.04 9.70 5.17
CA LEU A 175 10.58 9.34 3.83
C LEU A 175 9.12 8.92 3.79
N PHE A 176 8.51 8.55 4.93
CA PHE A 176 7.14 8.02 4.95
C PHE A 176 6.13 8.87 4.15
N PRO A 177 5.98 10.20 4.37
CA PRO A 177 4.98 10.98 3.63
C PRO A 177 5.22 11.03 2.13
N ARG A 178 6.49 10.95 1.69
CA ARG A 178 6.85 10.95 0.28
C ARG A 178 6.60 9.61 -0.38
N MET A 179 6.93 8.53 0.33
CA MET A 179 6.69 7.18 -0.14
C MET A 179 5.19 6.92 -0.29
N LEU A 180 4.38 7.42 0.65
CA LEU A 180 2.92 7.30 0.55
C LEU A 180 2.36 8.11 -0.63
N PHE A 181 2.87 9.32 -0.88
CA PHE A 181 2.50 10.08 -2.07
C PHE A 181 2.87 9.34 -3.36
N LEU A 182 4.07 8.75 -3.41
CA LEU A 182 4.50 7.92 -4.54
C LEU A 182 3.58 6.71 -4.70
N ALA A 183 3.19 6.04 -3.61
CA ALA A 183 2.26 4.91 -3.63
C ALA A 183 0.93 5.32 -4.29
N TRP A 184 0.34 6.45 -3.89
CA TRP A 184 -0.89 6.96 -4.53
C TRP A 184 -0.72 7.30 -6.00
N ALA A 185 0.41 7.91 -6.38
CA ALA A 185 0.70 8.24 -7.78
C ALA A 185 0.85 6.98 -8.64
N VAL A 186 1.55 5.97 -8.13
CA VAL A 186 1.70 4.67 -8.79
C VAL A 186 0.33 3.96 -8.89
N ASP A 187 -0.47 3.99 -7.83
CA ASP A 187 -1.80 3.39 -7.79
C ASP A 187 -2.72 3.99 -8.88
N LEU A 188 -2.78 5.33 -8.94
CA LEU A 188 -3.54 6.02 -9.98
C LEU A 188 -3.02 5.72 -11.39
N TYR A 189 -1.70 5.68 -11.57
CA TYR A 189 -1.08 5.31 -12.82
C TYR A 189 -1.46 3.88 -13.25
N MET A 190 -1.46 2.93 -12.32
CA MET A 190 -1.82 1.54 -12.59
C MET A 190 -3.28 1.40 -13.03
N GLN A 191 -4.22 2.18 -12.47
CA GLN A 191 -5.62 2.16 -12.94
C GLN A 191 -5.74 2.63 -14.40
N ILE A 192 -5.03 3.70 -14.78
CA ILE A 192 -5.00 4.19 -16.17
C ILE A 192 -4.33 3.16 -17.09
N PHE A 193 -3.23 2.56 -16.64
CA PHE A 193 -2.52 1.52 -17.38
C PHE A 193 -3.41 0.30 -17.63
N LEU A 194 -4.19 -0.12 -16.63
CA LEU A 194 -5.11 -1.25 -16.72
C LEU A 194 -6.22 -1.01 -17.73
N ALA A 195 -6.87 0.16 -17.67
CA ALA A 195 -7.90 0.55 -18.62
C ALA A 195 -7.38 0.50 -20.08
N ARG A 196 -6.18 1.04 -20.33
CA ARG A 196 -5.55 1.02 -21.66
C ARG A 196 -5.21 -0.39 -22.13
N ARG A 197 -4.68 -1.23 -21.24
CA ARG A 197 -4.30 -2.61 -21.57
C ARG A 197 -5.52 -3.46 -21.92
N LEU A 198 -6.61 -3.33 -21.18
CA LEU A 198 -7.86 -4.03 -21.49
C LEU A 198 -8.47 -3.56 -22.81
N ALA A 199 -8.49 -2.25 -23.08
CA ALA A 199 -8.98 -1.71 -24.35
C ALA A 199 -8.17 -2.23 -25.56
N MET A 200 -6.86 -2.42 -25.41
CA MET A 200 -6.00 -2.96 -26.48
C MET A 200 -6.12 -4.48 -26.66
N ALA A 201 -6.48 -5.23 -25.61
CA ALA A 201 -6.60 -6.68 -25.69
C ALA A 201 -7.71 -7.11 -26.66
N GLY A 202 -8.77 -6.29 -26.79
CA GLY A 202 -9.93 -6.57 -27.63
C GLY A 202 -10.69 -7.82 -27.17
N GLY A 203 -11.86 -8.05 -27.78
CA GLY A 203 -12.62 -9.29 -27.55
C GLY A 203 -13.13 -9.50 -26.12
N VAL A 204 -13.22 -8.44 -25.31
CA VAL A 204 -13.90 -8.47 -24.01
C VAL A 204 -15.40 -8.61 -24.28
N PRO A 205 -16.08 -9.63 -23.71
CA PRO A 205 -17.53 -9.76 -23.84
C PRO A 205 -18.26 -8.51 -23.32
N ASP A 206 -19.28 -8.06 -24.05
CA ASP A 206 -19.99 -6.82 -23.71
C ASP A 206 -20.57 -6.82 -22.28
N MET A 207 -20.97 -7.99 -21.80
CA MET A 207 -21.46 -8.21 -20.43
C MET A 207 -20.43 -7.90 -19.32
N LEU A 208 -19.14 -7.81 -19.66
CA LEU A 208 -18.07 -7.51 -18.69
C LEU A 208 -17.65 -6.04 -18.71
N ASN A 209 -18.12 -5.23 -19.66
CA ASN A 209 -17.72 -3.83 -19.78
C ASN A 209 -18.10 -3.00 -18.55
N GLU A 210 -19.34 -3.16 -18.05
CA GLU A 210 -19.82 -2.45 -16.85
C GLU A 210 -19.11 -2.92 -15.57
N PRO A 211 -18.99 -4.23 -15.27
CA PRO A 211 -18.21 -4.70 -14.11
C PRO A 211 -16.75 -4.24 -14.10
N ILE A 212 -16.08 -4.23 -15.26
CA ILE A 212 -14.69 -3.76 -15.37
C ILE A 212 -14.61 -2.26 -15.10
N ARG A 213 -15.57 -1.49 -15.61
CA ARG A 213 -15.66 -0.06 -15.37
C ARG A 213 -15.89 0.25 -13.89
N ASP A 214 -16.83 -0.44 -13.25
CA ASP A 214 -17.13 -0.26 -11.82
C ASP A 214 -15.93 -0.60 -10.94
N LEU A 215 -15.19 -1.66 -11.29
CA LEU A 215 -13.97 -2.04 -10.58
C LEU A 215 -12.89 -0.94 -10.67
N LEU A 216 -12.67 -0.39 -11.87
CA LEU A 216 -11.71 0.68 -12.12
C LEU A 216 -12.13 1.99 -11.42
N ASP A 217 -13.37 2.42 -11.61
CA ASP A 217 -13.93 3.64 -11.02
C ASP A 217 -13.91 3.54 -9.48
N GLY A 218 -14.23 2.36 -8.93
CA GLY A 218 -14.12 2.06 -7.50
C GLY A 218 -12.70 2.20 -6.97
N ASN A 219 -11.70 1.66 -7.67
CA ASN A 219 -10.29 1.76 -7.27
C ASN A 219 -9.77 3.19 -7.33
N ILE A 220 -10.07 3.93 -8.40
CA ILE A 220 -9.70 5.35 -8.52
C ILE A 220 -10.34 6.16 -7.39
N THR A 221 -11.63 5.95 -7.14
CA THR A 221 -12.36 6.65 -6.08
C THR A 221 -11.75 6.40 -4.70
N LYS A 222 -11.39 5.16 -4.36
CA LYS A 222 -10.70 4.82 -3.10
C LYS A 222 -9.37 5.57 -2.94
N VAL A 223 -8.56 5.64 -3.99
CA VAL A 223 -7.27 6.36 -3.97
C VAL A 223 -7.48 7.86 -3.81
N LEU A 224 -8.45 8.45 -4.53
CA LEU A 224 -8.75 9.87 -4.43
C LEU A 224 -9.30 10.26 -3.06
N ILE A 225 -10.21 9.46 -2.49
CA ILE A 225 -10.71 9.66 -1.13
C ILE A 225 -9.55 9.62 -0.13
N GLY A 226 -8.69 8.61 -0.22
CA GLY A 226 -7.49 8.50 0.61
C GLY A 226 -6.59 9.73 0.47
N THR A 227 -6.32 10.16 -0.76
CA THR A 227 -5.47 11.32 -1.04
C THR A 227 -6.08 12.60 -0.48
N VAL A 228 -7.37 12.85 -0.69
CA VAL A 228 -8.07 14.06 -0.22
C VAL A 228 -8.11 14.14 1.30
N ILE A 229 -8.31 13.01 1.99
CA ILE A 229 -8.36 12.97 3.46
C ILE A 229 -6.94 13.13 4.04
N TRP A 230 -5.97 12.39 3.52
CA TRP A 230 -4.66 12.25 4.16
C TRP A 230 -3.62 13.26 3.70
N LEU A 231 -3.66 13.73 2.44
CA LEU A 231 -2.68 14.68 1.93
C LEU A 231 -2.67 16.01 2.71
N PRO A 232 -3.82 16.66 3.00
CA PRO A 232 -3.82 17.88 3.81
C PRO A 232 -3.25 17.62 5.21
N TYR A 233 -3.60 16.48 5.81
CA TYR A 233 -3.06 16.08 7.11
C TYR A 233 -1.53 15.88 7.06
N LEU A 234 -1.01 15.19 6.05
CA LEU A 234 0.43 14.96 5.89
C LEU A 234 1.22 16.25 5.61
N LEU A 235 0.59 17.24 4.97
CA LEU A 235 1.23 18.52 4.67
C LEU A 235 1.23 19.45 5.88
N LEU A 236 0.09 19.59 6.56
CA LEU A 236 -0.16 20.66 7.54
C LEU A 236 -0.08 20.21 9.01
N SER A 237 -0.21 18.92 9.31
CA SER A 237 -0.26 18.43 10.69
C SER A 237 1.03 18.72 11.46
N ARG A 238 0.90 19.33 12.64
CA ARG A 238 2.01 19.52 13.58
C ARG A 238 2.63 18.18 13.97
N ARG A 239 1.81 17.16 14.24
CA ARG A 239 2.27 15.80 14.57
C ARG A 239 3.15 15.20 13.47
N VAL A 240 2.77 15.36 12.20
CA VAL A 240 3.57 14.86 11.07
C VAL A 240 4.89 15.64 10.94
N ASN A 241 4.85 16.97 11.11
CA ASN A 241 6.04 17.81 11.10
C ASN A 241 7.01 17.48 12.25
N VAL A 242 6.51 17.29 13.46
CA VAL A 242 7.32 16.92 14.64
C VAL A 242 7.88 15.50 14.50
N THR A 243 7.04 14.53 14.10
CA THR A 243 7.42 13.11 14.06
C THR A 243 8.36 12.77 12.91
N TYR A 244 8.01 13.19 11.69
CA TYR A 244 8.72 12.77 10.48
C TYR A 244 9.61 13.86 9.88
N ARG A 245 9.41 15.13 10.22
CA ARG A 245 10.25 16.22 9.66
C ARG A 245 11.17 16.87 10.70
N LEU A 246 11.03 16.48 11.97
CA LEU A 246 11.74 17.06 13.12
C LEU A 246 11.62 18.59 13.14
N ARG A 247 10.37 19.09 13.06
CA ARG A 247 10.07 20.53 13.02
C ARG A 247 9.00 20.90 14.04
N VAL A 248 9.17 22.06 14.65
CA VAL A 248 8.20 22.70 15.55
C VAL A 248 7.81 24.07 15.00
N PRO A 249 6.63 24.62 15.37
CA PRO A 249 6.30 26.00 15.05
C PRO A 249 7.38 26.94 15.60
N ALA A 250 7.84 27.88 14.79
CA ALA A 250 8.74 28.93 15.25
C ALA A 250 8.03 29.78 16.32
N PRO A 251 8.78 30.34 17.30
CA PRO A 251 8.23 31.37 18.18
C PRO A 251 7.59 32.48 17.35
N ARG A 252 6.44 32.98 17.77
CA ARG A 252 5.92 34.23 17.19
C ARG A 252 6.86 35.33 17.67
N GLU A 253 7.56 35.98 16.74
CA GLU A 253 8.19 37.27 17.03
C GLU A 253 7.05 38.20 17.45
N GLY A 254 7.12 38.65 18.71
CA GLY A 254 6.16 39.57 19.31
C GLY A 254 6.46 41.01 18.94
#